data_AF-A0A961G4E2-F1
#
_entry.id   AF-A0A961G4E2-F1
#
_cell.length_a   1.000
_cell.length_b   1.000
_cell.length_c   1.000
_cell.angle_alpha   90.00
_cell.angle_beta   90.00
_cell.angle_gamma   90.00
#
_symmetry.space_group_name_H-M   'P 1'
#
loop_
_entity.id
_entity.type
_entity.pdbx_description
1 polymer ?
#
loop_
_entity_poly.entity_id
_entity_poly.type
_entity_poly.pdbx_seq_one_letter_code
_entity_poly.pdbx_strand_id
1 'polypeptide(L)'
;MLKEFFRDKSSSQILAILALGVLFISQFFYYLDDGNTSFLTFGPDFSSTTQHIHFGSIGTGWQLHPHAYVILLILAFVLLREDVVSAPWFERFGYWVVLILFIAATAPGAPLRATGAGLGGIAVLMVVIAAVMNHRARKQKLRAGSVQSPRQP
;
A
#
# COMPACT_ATOMS: atom_id res chain seq x y z
N MET A 1 -7.87 20.77 -5.61
CA MET A 1 -6.96 20.04 -4.71
C MET A 1 -6.75 18.57 -5.08
N LEU A 2 -7.66 17.63 -4.79
CA LEU A 2 -7.38 16.19 -5.01
C LEU A 2 -7.15 15.85 -6.50
N LYS A 3 -7.99 16.41 -7.38
CA LYS A 3 -7.90 16.20 -8.83
C LYS A 3 -6.61 16.78 -9.44
N GLU A 4 -6.10 17.88 -8.89
CA GLU A 4 -4.84 18.50 -9.32
C GLU A 4 -3.65 17.66 -8.87
N PHE A 5 -3.67 17.16 -7.63
CA PHE A 5 -2.63 16.29 -7.09
C PHE A 5 -2.41 15.00 -7.90
N PHE A 6 -3.49 14.42 -8.45
CA PHE A 6 -3.39 13.22 -9.29
C PHE A 6 -3.12 13.51 -10.77
N ARG A 7 -3.30 14.76 -11.23
CA ARG A 7 -3.14 15.11 -12.65
C ARG A 7 -1.70 14.97 -13.12
N ASP A 8 -0.76 15.29 -12.24
CA ASP A 8 0.66 15.39 -12.60
C ASP A 8 1.42 14.07 -12.35
N LYS A 9 0.71 13.03 -11.87
CA LYS A 9 1.29 11.72 -11.51
C LYS A 9 1.04 10.66 -12.57
N SER A 10 2.04 9.82 -12.82
CA SER A 10 1.89 8.67 -13.72
C SER A 10 0.87 7.67 -13.17
N SER A 11 0.16 6.94 -14.03
CA SER A 11 -0.82 5.93 -13.59
C SER A 11 -0.20 4.87 -12.66
N SER A 12 1.08 4.51 -12.87
CA SER A 12 1.84 3.62 -11.98
C SER A 12 2.04 4.23 -10.59
N GLN A 13 2.39 5.51 -10.52
CA GLN A 13 2.58 6.23 -9.25
C GLN A 13 1.26 6.35 -8.49
N ILE A 14 0.16 6.66 -9.19
CA ILE A 14 -1.18 6.75 -8.59
C ILE A 14 -1.55 5.39 -7.99
N LEU A 15 -1.34 4.29 -8.72
CA LEU A 15 -1.68 2.96 -8.25
C LEU A 15 -0.85 2.55 -7.02
N ALA A 16 0.44 2.90 -6.98
CA ALA A 16 1.30 2.66 -5.82
C ALA A 16 0.90 3.51 -4.60
N ILE A 17 0.48 4.76 -4.80
CA ILE A 17 -0.05 5.63 -3.73
C ILE A 17 -1.38 5.08 -3.20
N LEU A 18 -2.28 4.63 -4.08
CA LEU A 18 -3.53 4.00 -3.67
C LEU A 18 -3.27 2.71 -2.90
N ALA A 19 -2.27 1.91 -3.30
CA ALA A 19 -1.87 0.72 -2.55
C ALA A 19 -1.40 1.07 -1.12
N LEU A 20 -0.62 2.14 -0.95
CA LEU A 20 -0.27 2.65 0.38
C LEU A 20 -1.51 3.04 1.18
N GLY A 21 -2.47 3.72 0.55
CA GLY A 21 -3.74 4.08 1.19
C GLY A 21 -4.55 2.85 1.62
N VAL A 22 -4.68 1.84 0.76
CA VAL A 22 -5.38 0.58 1.07
C VAL A 22 -4.70 -0.17 2.21
N LEU A 23 -3.36 -0.24 2.20
CA LEU A 23 -2.60 -0.88 3.27
C LEU A 23 -2.70 -0.10 4.59
N PHE A 24 -2.77 1.23 4.55
CA PHE A 24 -3.02 2.04 5.74
C PHE A 24 -4.43 1.80 6.28
N ILE A 25 -5.45 1.77 5.40
CA ILE A 25 -6.83 1.47 5.79
C ILE A 25 -6.95 0.06 6.38
N SER A 26 -6.21 -0.93 5.86
CA SER A 26 -6.24 -2.30 6.40
C SER A 26 -5.78 -2.38 7.86
N GLN A 27 -4.94 -1.44 8.32
CA GLN A 27 -4.53 -1.36 9.73
C GLN A 27 -5.67 -0.96 10.66
N PHE A 28 -6.67 -0.20 10.21
CA PHE A 28 -7.83 0.11 11.06
C PHE A 28 -8.68 -1.11 11.35
N PHE A 29 -8.76 -2.06 10.41
CA PHE A 29 -9.44 -3.34 10.65
C PHE A 29 -8.72 -4.17 11.72
N TYR A 30 -7.38 -4.09 11.79
CA TYR A 30 -6.66 -4.72 12.90
C TYR A 30 -7.07 -4.14 14.26
N TYR A 31 -7.21 -2.81 14.39
CA TYR A 31 -7.65 -2.18 15.63
C TYR A 31 -9.11 -2.49 16.01
N LEU A 32 -9.99 -2.67 15.02
CA LEU A 32 -11.39 -3.02 15.25
C LEU A 32 -11.57 -4.51 15.63
N ASP A 33 -10.67 -5.36 15.13
CA ASP A 33 -10.67 -6.81 15.39
C ASP A 33 -9.72 -7.23 16.53
N ASP A 34 -9.00 -6.29 17.17
CA ASP A 34 -8.11 -6.59 18.29
C ASP A 34 -8.93 -6.74 19.57
N GLY A 35 -8.95 -7.97 20.10
CA GLY A 35 -9.58 -8.36 21.35
C GLY A 35 -9.02 -7.66 22.59
N ASN A 36 -7.97 -6.84 22.50
CA ASN A 36 -7.52 -5.99 23.61
C ASN A 36 -8.18 -4.59 23.62
N THR A 37 -8.91 -4.22 22.57
CA THR A 37 -9.62 -2.94 22.46
C THR A 37 -11.05 -3.10 22.94
N SER A 38 -11.27 -2.86 24.22
CA SER A 38 -12.59 -2.87 24.83
C SER A 38 -13.15 -1.46 24.94
N PHE A 39 -14.42 -1.27 24.59
CA PHE A 39 -15.14 -0.07 24.98
C PHE A 39 -15.95 -0.34 26.24
N LEU A 40 -15.98 0.64 27.15
CA LEU A 40 -16.89 0.66 28.29
C LEU A 40 -18.32 0.75 27.75
N THR A 41 -19.08 -0.32 27.89
CA THR A 41 -20.50 -0.35 27.50
C THR A 41 -21.34 -0.99 28.59
N PHE A 42 -22.64 -0.75 28.53
CA PHE A 42 -23.62 -1.40 29.39
C PHE A 42 -23.86 -2.83 28.89
N GLY A 43 -24.07 -3.75 29.82
CA GLY A 43 -24.49 -5.11 29.47
C GLY A 43 -25.84 -5.10 28.73
N PRO A 44 -26.20 -6.16 27.98
CA PRO A 44 -27.41 -6.23 27.16
C PRO A 44 -28.72 -5.99 27.92
N ASP A 45 -28.68 -6.07 29.26
CA ASP A 45 -29.82 -5.80 30.15
C ASP A 45 -29.54 -4.69 31.19
N PHE A 46 -28.52 -3.85 31.00
CA PHE A 46 -28.03 -2.87 32.00
C PHE A 46 -27.65 -3.48 33.38
N SER A 47 -27.53 -4.80 33.47
CA SER A 47 -27.18 -5.54 34.68
C SER A 47 -25.76 -5.27 35.19
N SER A 48 -24.92 -4.67 34.35
CA SER A 48 -23.61 -4.13 34.69
C SER A 48 -23.42 -2.76 34.03
N THR A 49 -22.95 -1.80 34.83
CA THR A 49 -22.56 -0.44 34.41
C THR A 49 -21.19 -0.41 33.73
N THR A 50 -20.48 -1.54 33.70
CA THR A 50 -19.15 -1.65 33.10
C THR A 50 -18.94 -3.08 32.58
N GLN A 51 -19.20 -3.29 31.30
CA GLN A 51 -18.74 -4.47 30.58
C GLN A 51 -17.74 -4.08 29.50
N HIS A 52 -16.67 -4.85 29.42
CA HIS A 52 -15.74 -4.82 28.30
C HIS A 52 -16.32 -5.75 27.23
N ILE A 53 -17.02 -5.19 26.23
CA ILE A 53 -17.36 -5.96 25.04
C ILE A 53 -16.15 -5.91 24.12
N HIS A 54 -15.57 -7.09 23.89
CA HIS A 54 -14.53 -7.29 22.90
C HIS A 54 -15.20 -7.55 21.55
N PHE A 55 -15.01 -6.66 20.59
CA PHE A 55 -15.29 -6.97 19.19
C PHE A 55 -14.12 -7.81 18.64
N GLY A 56 -14.40 -8.85 17.85
CA GLY A 56 -13.37 -9.51 17.04
C GLY A 56 -12.72 -10.79 17.59
N SER A 57 -13.46 -11.72 18.22
CA SER A 57 -12.93 -13.10 18.31
C SER A 57 -13.01 -13.77 16.92
N ILE A 58 -11.85 -13.96 16.28
CA ILE A 58 -11.56 -14.62 15.00
C ILE A 58 -11.37 -13.64 13.82
N GLY A 59 -10.11 -13.48 13.40
CA GLY A 59 -9.74 -12.78 12.16
C GLY A 59 -8.92 -11.51 12.36
N THR A 60 -7.85 -11.58 13.17
CA THR A 60 -6.89 -10.48 13.39
C THR A 60 -6.48 -9.83 12.06
N GLY A 61 -6.81 -8.54 11.85
CA GLY A 61 -6.37 -7.79 10.67
C GLY A 61 -4.87 -7.90 10.40
N TRP A 62 -4.40 -7.45 9.22
CA TRP A 62 -2.99 -7.60 8.82
C TRP A 62 -2.07 -6.88 9.81
N GLN A 63 -1.53 -7.61 10.79
CA GLN A 63 -0.62 -7.02 11.77
C GLN A 63 0.72 -6.76 11.10
N LEU A 64 1.05 -5.49 10.92
CA LEU A 64 2.35 -5.08 10.40
C LEU A 64 3.41 -5.22 11.49
N HIS A 65 4.60 -5.67 11.10
CA HIS A 65 5.75 -5.63 11.99
C HIS A 65 6.19 -4.17 12.26
N PRO A 66 6.86 -3.86 13.39
CA PRO A 66 7.31 -2.50 13.70
C PRO A 66 8.17 -1.85 12.60
N HIS A 67 8.99 -2.64 11.90
CA HIS A 67 9.81 -2.15 10.79
C HIS A 67 8.98 -1.75 9.56
N ALA A 68 7.77 -2.27 9.40
CA ALA A 68 6.90 -1.95 8.28
C ALA A 68 6.46 -0.48 8.31
N TYR A 69 6.23 0.11 9.48
CA TYR A 69 5.87 1.53 9.59
C TYR A 69 6.95 2.44 9.00
N VAL A 70 8.22 2.12 9.27
CA VAL A 70 9.37 2.87 8.73
C VAL A 70 9.43 2.72 7.20
N ILE A 71 9.25 1.48 6.71
CA ILE A 71 9.23 1.21 5.26
C ILE A 71 8.11 1.98 4.57
N LEU A 72 6.89 1.96 5.12
CA LEU A 72 5.74 2.65 4.55
C LEU A 72 5.92 4.17 4.54
N LEU A 73 6.55 4.73 5.57
CA LEU A 73 6.84 6.16 5.65
C LEU A 73 7.88 6.57 4.60
N ILE A 74 8.94 5.77 4.41
CA ILE A 74 9.93 5.98 3.34
C ILE A 74 9.25 5.89 1.97
N LEU A 75 8.43 4.86 1.75
CA LEU A 75 7.71 4.68 0.48
C LEU A 75 6.73 5.82 0.20
N ALA A 76 6.01 6.31 1.20
CA ALA A 76 5.14 7.46 1.07
C ALA A 76 5.94 8.69 0.66
N PHE A 77 7.04 9.00 1.34
CA PHE A 77 7.87 10.15 1.00
C PHE A 77 8.42 10.07 -0.43
N VAL A 78 8.93 8.89 -0.82
CA VAL A 78 9.47 8.64 -2.16
C VAL A 78 8.39 8.76 -3.24
N LEU A 79 7.22 8.15 -3.06
CA LEU A 79 6.15 8.15 -4.05
C LEU A 79 5.42 9.50 -4.16
N LEU A 80 5.42 10.30 -3.09
CA LEU A 80 4.84 11.64 -3.11
C LEU A 80 5.76 12.65 -3.81
N ARG A 81 7.08 12.46 -3.77
CA ARG A 81 8.05 13.35 -4.43
C ARG A 81 8.22 13.04 -5.92
N GLU A 82 7.91 14.01 -6.76
CA GLU A 82 8.06 13.88 -8.21
C GLU A 82 9.52 13.88 -8.66
N ASP A 83 10.39 14.64 -8.00
CA ASP A 83 11.84 14.67 -8.29
C ASP A 83 12.49 13.28 -8.18
N VAL A 84 12.00 12.46 -7.24
CA VAL A 84 12.54 11.11 -7.00
C VAL A 84 11.94 10.13 -7.99
N VAL A 85 10.62 10.17 -8.20
CA VAL A 85 9.91 9.23 -9.08
C VAL A 85 10.29 9.43 -10.55
N SER A 86 10.58 10.66 -10.96
CA SER A 86 11.01 11.01 -12.31
C SER A 86 12.49 10.73 -12.57
N ALA A 87 13.28 10.41 -11.54
CA ALA A 87 14.70 10.17 -11.71
C ALA A 87 14.96 8.94 -12.61
N PRO A 88 15.94 8.98 -13.54
CA PRO A 88 16.17 7.88 -14.48
C PRO A 88 16.45 6.53 -13.83
N TRP A 89 17.06 6.51 -12.64
CA TRP A 89 17.31 5.27 -11.90
C TRP A 89 16.01 4.72 -11.28
N PHE A 90 15.12 5.60 -10.82
CA PHE A 90 13.84 5.22 -10.22
C PHE A 90 12.85 4.72 -11.28
N GLU A 91 12.78 5.37 -12.44
CA GLU A 91 11.98 4.87 -13.56
C GLU A 91 12.42 3.46 -14.01
N ARG A 92 13.71 3.14 -13.88
CA ARG A 92 14.28 1.84 -14.25
C ARG A 92 14.03 0.76 -13.22
N PHE A 93 14.27 1.05 -11.94
CA PHE A 93 14.32 0.06 -10.87
C PHE A 93 13.47 0.42 -9.64
N GLY A 94 13.10 1.68 -9.46
CA GLY A 94 12.41 2.20 -8.28
C GLY A 94 11.12 1.45 -7.97
N TYR A 95 10.27 1.18 -8.96
CA TYR A 95 9.04 0.42 -8.73
C TYR A 95 9.25 -1.05 -8.33
N TRP A 96 10.37 -1.66 -8.70
CA TRP A 96 10.74 -2.99 -8.20
C TRP A 96 11.19 -2.94 -6.76
N VAL A 97 11.94 -1.90 -6.38
CA VAL A 97 12.31 -1.63 -4.99
C VAL A 97 11.07 -1.36 -4.14
N VAL A 98 10.11 -0.57 -4.65
CA VAL A 98 8.81 -0.34 -4.01
C VAL A 98 8.07 -1.65 -3.76
N LEU A 99 8.04 -2.55 -4.75
CA LEU A 99 7.43 -3.87 -4.60
C LEU A 99 8.12 -4.71 -3.52
N ILE A 100 9.46 -4.80 -3.53
CA ILE A 100 10.22 -5.57 -2.54
C ILE A 100 9.96 -5.02 -1.13
N LEU A 101 9.99 -3.69 -0.97
CA LEU A 101 9.70 -3.02 0.29
C LEU A 101 8.26 -3.24 0.74
N PHE A 102 7.29 -3.23 -0.18
CA PHE A 102 5.90 -3.58 0.14
C PHE A 102 5.75 -5.01 0.62
N ILE A 103 6.39 -5.97 -0.05
CA ILE A 103 6.38 -7.38 0.35
C ILE A 103 7.06 -7.53 1.70
N ALA A 104 8.18 -6.85 1.95
CA ALA A 104 8.87 -6.89 3.24
C ALA A 104 8.01 -6.27 4.37
N ALA A 105 7.33 -5.16 4.10
CA ALA A 105 6.41 -4.53 5.05
C ALA A 105 5.20 -5.43 5.35
N THR A 106 4.74 -6.18 4.34
CA THR A 106 3.56 -7.03 4.47
C THR A 106 3.88 -8.44 4.94
N ALA A 107 5.08 -8.99 4.73
CA ALA A 107 5.44 -10.39 5.04
C ALA A 107 4.83 -10.89 6.37
N PRO A 108 3.97 -11.93 6.33
CA PRO A 108 3.07 -12.25 7.43
C PRO A 108 3.79 -12.83 8.65
N GLY A 109 3.48 -12.29 9.83
CA GLY A 109 3.65 -12.94 11.13
C GLY A 109 2.35 -13.53 11.71
N ALA A 110 1.19 -13.29 11.08
CA ALA A 110 -0.15 -13.57 11.61
C ALA A 110 -1.01 -14.40 10.62
N PRO A 111 -2.03 -15.14 11.10
CA PRO A 111 -2.81 -16.08 10.29
C PRO A 111 -3.60 -15.39 9.14
N LEU A 112 -3.39 -15.88 7.91
CA LEU A 112 -3.91 -15.39 6.62
C LEU A 112 -5.45 -15.34 6.45
N ARG A 113 -6.24 -15.62 7.49
CA ARG A 113 -7.71 -15.83 7.39
C ARG A 113 -8.57 -14.61 7.76
N ALA A 114 -7.96 -13.45 7.96
CA ALA A 114 -8.65 -12.23 8.38
C ALA A 114 -9.03 -11.32 7.21
N THR A 115 -10.15 -10.59 7.31
CA THR A 115 -10.60 -9.60 6.31
C THR A 115 -9.54 -8.51 6.05
N GLY A 116 -8.82 -8.09 7.11
CA GLY A 116 -7.67 -7.18 6.99
C GLY A 116 -6.48 -7.80 6.22
N ALA A 117 -6.30 -9.13 6.29
CA ALA A 117 -5.31 -9.84 5.48
C ALA A 117 -5.66 -9.79 3.98
N GLY A 118 -6.96 -9.85 3.65
CA GLY A 118 -7.43 -9.68 2.27
C GLY A 118 -7.05 -8.31 1.68
N LEU A 119 -7.25 -7.22 2.43
CA LEU A 119 -6.94 -5.86 1.99
C LEU A 119 -5.43 -5.63 1.82
N GLY A 120 -4.59 -6.16 2.70
CA GLY A 120 -3.13 -6.07 2.52
C GLY A 120 -2.65 -6.86 1.29
N GLY A 121 -3.28 -8.00 0.99
CA GLY A 121 -3.02 -8.75 -0.25
C GLY A 121 -3.40 -7.97 -1.50
N ILE A 122 -4.54 -7.28 -1.48
CA ILE A 122 -4.97 -6.38 -2.56
C ILE A 122 -3.94 -5.25 -2.75
N ALA A 123 -3.44 -4.66 -1.66
CA ALA A 123 -2.41 -3.63 -1.74
C ALA A 123 -1.12 -4.13 -2.42
N VAL A 124 -0.65 -5.35 -2.08
CA VAL A 124 0.50 -5.97 -2.75
C VAL A 124 0.23 -6.15 -4.25
N LEU A 125 -0.96 -6.65 -4.63
CA LEU A 125 -1.35 -6.82 -6.04
C LEU A 125 -1.35 -5.49 -6.80
N MET A 126 -1.84 -4.41 -6.18
CA MET A 126 -1.82 -3.07 -6.78
C MET A 126 -0.37 -2.60 -7.05
N VAL A 127 0.56 -2.86 -6.14
CA VAL A 127 1.99 -2.53 -6.34
C VAL A 127 2.63 -3.38 -7.43
N VAL A 128 2.30 -4.67 -7.52
CA VAL A 128 2.75 -5.54 -8.63
C VAL A 128 2.28 -4.97 -9.96
N ILE A 129 0.99 -4.62 -10.07
CA ILE A 129 0.43 -4.03 -11.29
C ILE A 129 1.14 -2.70 -11.61
N ALA A 130 1.40 -1.86 -10.61
CA ALA A 130 2.09 -0.59 -10.77
C ALA A 130 3.50 -0.77 -11.37
N ALA A 131 4.25 -1.75 -10.85
CA ALA A 131 5.58 -2.08 -11.35
C ALA A 131 5.56 -2.61 -12.79
N VAL A 132 4.61 -3.49 -13.12
CA VAL A 132 4.42 -4.01 -14.48
C VAL A 132 4.02 -2.89 -15.46
N MET A 133 3.10 -2.02 -15.06
CA MET A 133 2.69 -0.86 -15.86
C MET A 133 3.87 0.06 -16.16
N ASN A 134 4.70 0.35 -15.15
CA ASN A 134 5.87 1.21 -15.33
C ASN A 134 6.89 0.55 -16.29
N HIS A 135 7.12 -0.75 -16.14
CA HIS A 135 8.01 -1.50 -17.02
C HIS A 135 7.54 -1.49 -18.48
N ARG A 136 6.22 -1.64 -18.71
CA ARG A 136 5.62 -1.58 -20.06
C ARG A 136 5.69 -0.17 -20.65
N ALA A 137 5.33 0.86 -19.90
CA ALA A 137 5.39 2.25 -20.33
C ALA A 137 6.81 2.65 -20.73
N ARG A 138 7.82 2.24 -19.94
CA ARG A 138 9.23 2.45 -20.28
C ARG A 138 9.63 1.74 -21.57
N LYS A 139 9.25 0.46 -21.77
CA LYS A 139 9.54 -0.27 -23.02
C LYS A 139 8.93 0.43 -24.23
N GLN A 140 7.73 0.98 -24.11
CA GLN A 140 7.07 1.75 -25.18
C GLN A 140 7.83 3.04 -25.48
N LYS A 141 8.23 3.82 -24.46
CA LYS A 141 9.05 5.03 -24.63
C LYS A 141 10.37 4.73 -25.35
N LEU A 142 11.07 3.67 -24.96
CA LEU A 142 12.33 3.25 -25.59
C LEU A 142 12.14 2.85 -27.07
N ARG A 143 11.06 2.13 -27.38
CA ARG A 143 10.71 1.75 -28.76
C ARG A 143 10.37 2.97 -29.61
N ALA A 144 9.55 3.89 -29.10
CA ALA A 144 9.21 5.12 -29.81
C ALA A 144 10.46 6.00 -30.07
N GLY A 145 11.37 6.11 -29.10
CA GLY A 145 12.64 6.81 -29.27
C GLY A 145 13.58 6.15 -30.29
N SER A 146 13.60 4.82 -30.39
CA SER A 146 14.42 4.11 -31.39
C SER A 146 13.91 4.25 -32.83
N VAL A 147 12.63 4.54 -33.03
CA VAL A 147 12.02 4.74 -34.36
C VAL A 147 12.29 6.17 -34.88
N GLN A 148 12.58 7.12 -33.99
CA GLN A 148 12.83 8.52 -34.32
C GLN A 148 14.31 8.87 -34.56
N SER A 149 15.22 7.88 -34.66
CA SER A 149 16.59 8.14 -35.10
C SER A 149 16.66 7.96 -36.62
N PRO A 150 16.39 8.99 -37.45
CA PRO A 150 16.72 8.88 -38.87
C PRO A 150 18.22 8.63 -38.96
N ARG A 151 18.59 7.65 -39.78
CA ARG A 151 19.97 7.45 -40.22
C ARG A 151 20.48 8.81 -40.69
N GLN A 152 21.34 9.44 -39.91
CA GLN A 152 22.09 10.59 -40.42
C GLN A 152 23.04 10.04 -41.49
N PRO A 153 23.04 10.64 -42.70
CA PRO A 153 23.84 10.19 -43.83
C PRO A 153 25.35 10.35 -43.58
#